data_AF-A0AAW5ANQ1-F1
#
_entry.id   AF-A0AAW5ANQ1-F1
#
_cell.length_a   1.000
_cell.length_b   1.000
_cell.length_c   1.000
_cell.angle_alpha   90.00
_cell.angle_beta   90.00
_cell.angle_gamma   90.00
#
_symmetry.space_group_name_H-M   'P 1'
#
loop_
_entity.id
_entity.type
_entity.pdbx_description
1 polymer ?
#
loop_
_entity_poly.entity_id
_entity_poly.type
_entity_poly.pdbx_seq_one_letter_code
_entity_poly.pdbx_strand_id
1 'polypeptide(L)'
;MVPLELSKDNNQYCKISVFMPNAGSINESVISVTNVGGDSFSVAVSMIRWNANKVFCKLINGTKISNINMYYTVDTERFCFYIKANWYAKIIVSRLGLVNTSKIESINAIPSGAIEVPIS
;
A
#
# COMPACT_ATOMS: atom_id res chain seq x y z
N MET A 1 13.30 8.65 -10.02
CA MET A 1 12.82 8.33 -8.66
C MET A 1 13.26 6.92 -8.33
N VAL A 2 13.82 6.68 -7.14
CA VAL A 2 14.17 5.35 -6.66
C VAL A 2 12.88 4.72 -6.08
N PRO A 3 12.54 3.46 -6.42
CA PRO A 3 11.39 2.78 -5.82
C PRO A 3 11.55 2.67 -4.30
N LEU A 4 10.42 2.70 -3.57
CA LEU A 4 10.43 2.33 -2.15
C LEU A 4 10.49 0.81 -2.06
N GLU A 5 11.45 0.29 -1.30
CA GLU A 5 11.64 -1.15 -1.13
C GLU A 5 11.72 -1.53 0.35
N LEU A 6 11.13 -2.67 0.69
CA LEU A 6 11.20 -3.26 2.02
C LEU A 6 11.21 -4.77 1.91
N SER A 7 12.15 -5.41 2.62
CA SER A 7 12.04 -6.84 2.95
C SER A 7 11.49 -6.96 4.37
N LYS A 8 10.50 -7.84 4.56
CA LYS A 8 9.83 -8.00 5.86
C LYS A 8 9.68 -9.47 6.24
N ASP A 9 9.78 -9.74 7.54
CA ASP A 9 9.76 -11.11 8.07
C ASP A 9 8.40 -11.79 7.95
N ASN A 10 8.36 -13.09 8.24
CA ASN A 10 7.11 -13.82 8.43
C ASN A 10 6.25 -13.12 9.49
N ASN A 11 4.93 -13.11 9.29
CA ASN A 11 3.93 -12.50 10.18
C ASN A 11 4.00 -10.97 10.36
N GLN A 12 5.07 -10.29 9.94
CA GLN A 12 5.07 -8.84 9.83
C GLN A 12 4.18 -8.38 8.66
N TYR A 13 3.60 -7.20 8.80
CA TYR A 13 2.87 -6.51 7.74
C TYR A 13 3.70 -5.35 7.24
N CYS A 14 3.31 -4.80 6.09
CA CYS A 14 3.95 -3.62 5.53
C CYS A 14 2.99 -2.44 5.58
N LYS A 15 3.53 -1.27 5.89
CA LYS A 15 2.86 0.03 5.79
C LYS A 15 3.59 0.89 4.77
N ILE A 16 2.84 1.42 3.82
CA ILE A 16 3.28 2.44 2.89
C ILE A 16 2.55 3.73 3.27
N SER A 17 3.30 4.74 3.70
CA SER A 17 2.76 6.06 4.03
C SER A 17 3.04 7.01 2.86
N VAL A 18 1.99 7.63 2.34
CA VAL A 18 2.05 8.56 1.22
C VAL A 18 1.53 9.91 1.68
N PHE A 19 2.33 10.95 1.50
CA PHE A 19 1.91 12.30 1.84
C PHE A 19 0.98 12.84 0.75
N MET A 20 -0.25 13.16 1.14
CA MET A 20 -1.32 13.62 0.26
C MET A 20 -2.17 14.67 0.99
N PRO A 21 -1.66 15.88 1.27
CA PRO A 21 -2.34 16.86 2.13
C PRO A 21 -3.57 17.49 1.46
N ASN A 22 -3.58 17.59 0.13
CA ASN A 22 -4.56 18.38 -0.59
C ASN A 22 -5.77 17.55 -1.04
N ALA A 23 -6.97 18.12 -0.92
CA ALA A 23 -8.17 17.59 -1.57
C ALA A 23 -7.99 17.58 -3.10
N GLY A 24 -8.54 16.57 -3.77
CA GLY A 24 -8.37 16.35 -5.21
C GLY A 24 -7.06 15.65 -5.60
N SER A 25 -6.14 15.39 -4.66
CA SER A 25 -4.90 14.69 -4.96
C SER A 25 -5.19 13.23 -5.36
N ILE A 26 -4.57 12.81 -6.45
CA ILE A 26 -4.59 11.42 -6.93
C ILE A 26 -3.17 10.89 -6.90
N ASN A 27 -2.99 9.69 -6.37
CA ASN A 27 -1.74 8.96 -6.42
C ASN A 27 -2.02 7.55 -6.96
N GLU A 28 -1.46 7.25 -8.12
CA GLU A 28 -1.52 5.92 -8.70
C GLU A 28 -0.20 5.22 -8.42
N SER A 29 -0.23 3.92 -8.15
CA SER A 29 0.98 3.18 -7.79
C SER A 29 0.92 1.76 -8.26
N VAL A 30 2.09 1.22 -8.60
CA VAL A 30 2.28 -0.21 -8.78
C VAL A 30 3.00 -0.73 -7.55
N ILE A 31 2.35 -1.68 -6.88
CA ILE A 31 2.87 -2.39 -5.73
C ILE A 31 3.19 -3.80 -6.19
N SER A 32 4.46 -4.14 -6.14
CA SER A 32 4.95 -5.49 -6.41
C SER A 32 5.33 -6.14 -5.08
N VAL A 33 4.94 -7.39 -4.91
CA VAL A 33 5.27 -8.16 -3.74
C VAL A 33 5.74 -9.53 -4.21
N THR A 34 6.93 -9.89 -3.75
CA THR A 34 7.65 -11.10 -4.16
C THR A 34 7.90 -11.95 -2.94
N ASN A 35 7.41 -13.17 -2.97
CA ASN A 35 7.77 -14.23 -2.04
C ASN A 35 9.21 -14.64 -2.28
N VAL A 36 9.96 -14.93 -1.22
CA VAL A 36 11.29 -15.55 -1.35
C VAL A 36 11.22 -16.90 -2.05
N GLY A 37 10.06 -17.58 -2.05
CA GLY A 37 9.81 -18.76 -2.88
C GLY A 37 9.74 -18.50 -4.40
N GLY A 38 9.83 -17.24 -4.85
CA GLY A 38 9.84 -16.85 -6.26
C GLY A 38 8.52 -16.30 -6.79
N ASP A 39 7.39 -16.63 -6.15
CA ASP A 39 6.09 -16.11 -6.54
C ASP A 39 6.04 -14.59 -6.42
N SER A 40 5.74 -13.91 -7.52
CA SER A 40 5.64 -12.46 -7.57
C SER A 40 4.27 -12.07 -8.10
N PHE A 41 3.68 -11.05 -7.48
CA PHE A 41 2.47 -10.43 -7.97
C PHE A 41 2.61 -8.93 -7.93
N SER A 42 1.92 -8.27 -8.85
CA SER A 42 1.91 -6.83 -8.95
C SER A 42 0.48 -6.35 -9.10
N VAL A 43 0.12 -5.35 -8.32
CA VAL A 43 -1.18 -4.72 -8.36
C VAL A 43 -0.99 -3.23 -8.60
N ALA A 44 -1.85 -2.68 -9.46
CA ALA A 44 -1.97 -1.25 -9.60
C ALA A 44 -3.08 -0.76 -8.67
N VAL A 45 -2.78 0.27 -7.89
CA VAL A 45 -3.71 0.89 -6.95
C VAL A 45 -3.84 2.37 -7.27
N SER A 46 -5.05 2.91 -7.07
CA SER A 46 -5.33 4.34 -7.16
C SER A 46 -5.84 4.83 -5.82
N MET A 47 -5.19 5.88 -5.30
CA MET A 47 -5.47 6.54 -4.04
C MET A 47 -5.98 7.95 -4.34
N ILE A 48 -7.19 8.29 -3.89
CA ILE A 48 -7.84 9.55 -4.23
C ILE A 48 -8.29 10.24 -2.94
N ARG A 49 -7.69 11.39 -2.62
CA ARG A 49 -8.16 12.22 -1.51
C ARG A 49 -9.30 13.11 -1.98
N TRP A 50 -10.53 12.73 -1.66
CA TRP A 50 -11.71 13.49 -2.03
C TRP A 50 -11.78 14.82 -1.26
N ASN A 51 -11.54 14.79 0.06
CA ASN A 51 -11.47 15.98 0.90
C ASN A 51 -10.58 15.76 2.13
N ALA A 52 -10.60 16.68 3.10
CA ALA A 52 -9.79 16.60 4.31
C ALA A 52 -9.97 15.28 5.10
N ASN A 53 -11.16 14.66 5.04
CA ASN A 53 -11.48 13.48 5.87
C ASN A 53 -11.85 12.24 5.06
N LYS A 54 -11.95 12.34 3.73
CA LYS A 54 -12.36 11.24 2.85
C LYS A 54 -11.26 10.93 1.83
N VAL A 55 -10.79 9.69 1.85
CA VAL A 55 -9.89 9.13 0.84
C VAL A 55 -10.46 7.81 0.37
N PHE A 56 -10.29 7.51 -0.91
CA PHE A 56 -10.68 6.27 -1.53
C PHE A 56 -9.45 5.54 -2.04
N CYS A 57 -9.45 4.22 -1.91
CA CYS A 57 -8.43 3.36 -2.49
C CYS A 57 -9.11 2.25 -3.28
N LYS A 58 -8.66 2.02 -4.51
CA LYS A 58 -9.14 0.93 -5.34
C LYS A 58 -8.00 0.22 -6.05
N LEU A 59 -8.19 -1.06 -6.32
CA LEU A 59 -7.42 -1.77 -7.33
C LEU A 59 -7.87 -1.26 -8.71
N ILE A 60 -6.91 -0.98 -9.59
CA ILE A 60 -7.18 -0.54 -10.97
C ILE A 60 -6.69 -1.54 -12.01
N ASN A 61 -5.74 -2.40 -11.65
CA ASN A 61 -5.27 -3.50 -12.50
C ASN A 61 -4.57 -4.56 -11.63
N GLY A 62 -4.60 -5.81 -12.09
CA GLY A 62 -4.02 -6.96 -11.42
C GLY A 62 -5.02 -7.76 -10.59
N THR A 63 -4.61 -8.98 -10.24
CA THR A 63 -5.45 -9.91 -9.46
C THR A 63 -4.91 -9.98 -8.04
N LYS A 64 -5.76 -9.68 -7.06
CA LYS A 64 -5.45 -9.94 -5.64
C LYS A 64 -5.31 -11.45 -5.44
N ILE A 65 -4.20 -11.89 -4.85
CA ILE A 65 -4.01 -13.30 -4.50
C ILE A 65 -4.67 -13.58 -3.14
N SER A 66 -5.33 -14.72 -3.01
CA SER A 66 -6.16 -15.10 -1.84
C SER A 66 -5.46 -15.03 -0.48
N ASN A 67 -4.15 -15.22 -0.45
CA ASN A 67 -3.32 -15.18 0.76
C ASN A 67 -2.80 -13.77 1.11
N ILE A 68 -3.23 -12.74 0.37
CA ILE A 68 -2.71 -11.38 0.50
C ILE A 68 -3.85 -10.40 0.58
N ASN A 69 -3.96 -9.75 1.73
CA ASN A 69 -4.97 -8.73 1.95
C ASN A 69 -4.35 -7.35 1.97
N MET A 70 -5.10 -6.39 1.45
CA MET A 70 -4.69 -4.99 1.36
C MET A 70 -5.71 -4.14 2.08
N TYR A 71 -5.22 -3.19 2.86
CA TYR A 71 -6.05 -2.30 3.67
C TYR A 71 -5.54 -0.88 3.56
N TYR A 72 -6.35 0.09 3.99
CA TYR A 72 -5.91 1.46 4.09
C TYR A 72 -6.53 2.18 5.29
N THR A 73 -5.81 3.20 5.77
CA THR A 73 -6.32 4.20 6.70
C THR A 73 -6.04 5.59 6.17
N VAL A 74 -6.75 6.56 6.71
CA VAL A 74 -6.56 7.98 6.44
C VAL A 74 -6.09 8.66 7.69
N ASP A 75 -5.04 9.45 7.55
CA ASP A 75 -4.60 10.45 8.51
C ASP A 75 -4.73 11.84 7.86
N THR A 76 -4.68 12.88 8.68
CA THR A 76 -4.83 14.30 8.35
C THR A 76 -4.00 14.74 7.14
N GLU A 77 -2.83 14.15 6.91
CA GLU A 77 -1.95 14.49 5.78
C GLU A 77 -1.49 13.28 4.97
N ARG A 78 -1.82 12.07 5.44
CA ARG A 78 -1.22 10.85 4.92
C ARG A 78 -2.27 9.82 4.60
N PHE A 79 -2.07 9.21 3.44
CA PHE A 79 -2.68 7.95 3.12
C PHE A 79 -1.76 6.82 3.57
N CYS A 80 -2.27 5.88 4.36
CA CYS A 80 -1.50 4.72 4.80
C CYS A 80 -2.10 3.47 4.16
N PHE A 81 -1.31 2.79 3.34
CA PHE A 81 -1.65 1.53 2.73
C PHE A 81 -0.97 0.38 3.46
N TYR A 82 -1.69 -0.70 3.70
CA TYR A 82 -1.22 -1.85 4.44
C TYR A 82 -1.28 -3.12 3.60
N ILE A 83 -0.23 -3.92 3.66
CA ILE A 83 -0.16 -5.21 2.97
C ILE A 83 0.01 -6.30 4.03
N LYS A 84 -0.97 -7.20 4.08
CA LYS A 84 -0.93 -8.43 4.86
C LYS A 84 -0.50 -9.58 3.97
N ALA A 85 0.73 -10.05 4.16
CA ALA A 85 1.24 -11.30 3.60
C ALA A 85 1.80 -12.15 4.75
N ASN A 86 1.35 -13.39 4.90
CA ASN A 86 1.72 -14.24 6.05
C ASN A 86 3.11 -14.90 5.90
N TRP A 87 3.87 -14.52 4.87
CA TRP A 87 5.16 -15.07 4.50
C TRP A 87 6.19 -13.94 4.31
N TYR A 88 7.47 -14.29 4.32
CA TYR A 88 8.58 -13.37 4.13
C TYR A 88 8.53 -12.79 2.72
N ALA A 89 8.40 -11.47 2.63
CA ALA A 89 8.11 -10.80 1.37
C ALA A 89 9.10 -9.66 1.11
N LYS A 90 9.56 -9.55 -0.14
CA LYS A 90 10.09 -8.30 -0.68
C LYS A 90 8.93 -7.50 -1.27
N ILE A 91 8.80 -6.25 -0.87
CA ILE A 91 7.77 -5.32 -1.33
C ILE A 91 8.46 -4.16 -2.03
N ILE A 92 8.01 -3.85 -3.24
CA ILE A 92 8.54 -2.78 -4.08
C ILE A 92 7.37 -1.89 -4.49
N VAL A 93 7.54 -0.58 -4.36
CA VAL A 93 6.58 0.40 -4.84
C VAL A 93 7.25 1.33 -5.83
N SER A 94 6.86 1.17 -7.09
CA SER A 94 7.62 1.69 -8.24
C SER A 94 6.97 2.88 -8.94
N ARG A 95 5.68 3.15 -8.71
CA ARG A 95 4.95 4.27 -9.35
C ARG A 95 4.24 5.23 -8.42
N LEU A 96 4.50 5.20 -7.11
CA LEU A 96 3.99 6.26 -6.24
C LEU A 96 4.44 7.62 -6.77
N GLY A 97 3.54 8.61 -6.77
CA GLY A 97 3.93 10.02 -6.79
C GLY A 97 4.70 10.33 -5.50
N LEU A 98 5.92 9.82 -5.39
CA LEU A 98 6.73 9.80 -4.17
C LEU A 98 7.20 11.23 -3.90
N VAL A 99 6.43 11.93 -3.08
CA VAL A 99 6.94 13.06 -2.31
C VAL A 99 7.97 12.53 -1.31
N ASN A 100 9.06 13.28 -1.09
CA ASN A 100 10.22 12.90 -0.25
C ASN A 100 9.86 12.43 1.18
N THR A 101 8.63 12.70 1.63
CA THR A 101 8.08 12.32 2.93
C THR A 101 7.38 10.95 2.94
N SER A 102 7.26 10.29 1.78
CA SER A 102 6.69 8.95 1.67
C SER A 102 7.65 7.91 2.23
N LYS A 103 7.12 6.88 2.91
CA LYS A 103 7.92 5.85 3.60
C LYS A 103 7.29 4.48 3.45
N ILE A 104 8.13 3.45 3.36
CA ILE A 104 7.73 2.05 3.53
C ILE A 104 8.37 1.50 4.82
N GLU A 105 7.61 0.78 5.63
CA GLU A 105 8.08 0.22 6.91
C GLU A 105 7.35 -1.08 7.27
N SER A 106 8.00 -1.96 8.01
CA SER A 106 7.35 -3.13 8.60
C SER A 106 6.59 -2.74 9.87
N ILE A 107 5.46 -3.41 10.10
CA ILE A 107 4.62 -3.22 11.29
C ILE A 107 4.17 -4.58 11.83
N ASN A 108 3.83 -4.64 13.12
CA ASN A 108 3.41 -5.88 13.77
C ASN A 108 1.90 -6.15 13.67
N ALA A 109 1.09 -5.13 13.41
CA ALA A 109 -0.36 -5.25 13.34
C ALA A 109 -0.97 -4.23 12.36
N ILE A 110 -2.01 -4.63 11.63
CA ILE A 110 -2.84 -3.68 10.87
C ILE A 110 -3.79 -2.99 11.87
N PRO A 111 -3.95 -1.65 11.81
CA PRO A 111 -4.88 -0.95 12.69
C PRO A 111 -6.30 -1.50 12.59
N SER A 112 -7.00 -1.60 13.72
CA SER A 112 -8.37 -2.16 13.77
C SER A 112 -9.39 -1.38 12.92
N GLY A 113 -9.16 -0.08 12.71
CA GLY A 113 -9.98 0.77 11.85
C GLY A 113 -9.58 0.78 10.36
N ALA A 114 -8.67 -0.09 9.94
CA ALA A 114 -8.25 -0.13 8.53
C ALA A 114 -9.35 -0.72 7.64
N ILE A 115 -9.58 -0.06 6.50
CA ILE A 115 -10.61 -0.43 5.53
C ILE A 115 -9.98 -1.37 4.51
N GLU A 116 -10.61 -2.51 4.23
CA GLU A 116 -10.14 -3.41 3.18
C GLU A 116 -10.26 -2.77 1.80
N VAL A 117 -9.24 -2.94 0.96
CA VAL A 117 -9.26 -2.46 -0.42
C VAL A 117 -10.20 -3.35 -1.23
N PRO A 118 -11.29 -2.80 -1.80
CA PRO A 118 -12.23 -3.59 -2.58
C PRO A 118 -11.56 -4.19 -3.83
N ILE A 119 -11.94 -5.43 -4.14
CA ILE A 119 -11.61 -6.10 -5.38
C ILE A 119 -12.65 -5.65 -6.42
N SER A 120 -12.19 -5.12 -7.54
CA SER A 120 -13.05 -4.81 -8.70
C SER A 120 -13.33 -6.06 -9.52
#